data_AF-A0A0D2BDY5-F1
#
_entry.id   AF-A0A0D2BDY5-F1
#
_cell.length_a   1.000
_cell.length_b   1.000
_cell.length_c   1.000
_cell.angle_alpha   90.00
_cell.angle_beta   90.00
_cell.angle_gamma   90.00
#
_symmetry.space_group_name_H-M   'P 1'
#
loop_
_entity.id
_entity.type
_entity.pdbx_description
1 polymer ?
#
loop_
_entity_poly.entity_id
_entity_poly.type
_entity_poly.pdbx_seq_one_letter_code
_entity_poly.pdbx_strand_id
1 'polypeptide(L)'
;MSGLEKALFNLKFTSKQLNRQAAKADRDARAEQAKLKKALTQNPPQPQIARLYATNSVRNSQQRIQLLTLAARIDAVAARVQTAITMRTVTGSMAQTVKGMDVALKSMDLEKIGAVMEKFESQFEDLDVVAGYYEGVAGGVESQQVGVEGQGEVDALMNRVADEAGVELSQEMEQKVPEHELQQAESAERAKLEEGLGDRLRALRN
;
A
#
# COMPACT_ATOMS: atom_id res chain seq x y z
N MET A 1 30.07 -1.18 14.69
CA MET A 1 29.39 -0.81 13.44
C MET A 1 30.28 -1.17 12.27
N SER A 2 29.79 -2.03 11.39
CA SER A 2 30.41 -2.37 10.11
C SER A 2 30.66 -1.09 9.29
N GLY A 3 31.73 -1.06 8.50
CA GLY A 3 32.01 0.08 7.60
C GLY A 3 30.83 0.41 6.67
N LEU A 4 30.04 -0.61 6.29
CA LEU A 4 28.82 -0.44 5.49
C LEU A 4 27.68 0.24 6.26
N GLU A 5 27.52 -0.03 7.56
CA GLU A 5 26.49 0.62 8.39
C GLU A 5 26.81 2.11 8.59
N LYS A 6 28.09 2.44 8.78
CA LYS A 6 28.55 3.83 8.85
C LYS A 6 28.35 4.56 7.52
N ALA A 7 28.64 3.90 6.39
CA ALA A 7 28.38 4.44 5.06
C ALA A 7 26.89 4.66 4.82
N LEU A 8 26.03 3.71 5.19
CA LEU A 8 24.59 3.83 5.11
C LEU A 8 24.05 5.02 5.92
N PHE A 9 24.52 5.18 7.16
CA PHE A 9 24.16 6.33 8.00
C PHE A 9 24.54 7.65 7.33
N ASN A 10 25.78 7.75 6.84
CA ASN A 10 26.25 8.94 6.13
C ASN A 10 25.40 9.24 4.89
N LEU A 11 25.06 8.22 4.08
CA LEU A 11 24.21 8.39 2.89
C LEU A 11 22.81 8.90 3.26
N LYS A 12 22.16 8.31 4.25
CA LYS A 12 20.84 8.76 4.74
C LYS A 12 20.90 10.18 5.30
N PHE A 13 21.97 10.49 6.04
CA PHE A 13 22.19 11.83 6.59
C PHE A 13 22.38 12.87 5.48
N THR A 14 23.25 12.58 4.49
CA THR A 14 23.50 13.46 3.34
C THR A 14 22.23 13.65 2.51
N SER A 15 21.44 12.60 2.25
CA SER A 15 20.14 12.71 1.57
C SER A 15 19.21 13.69 2.30
N LYS A 16 19.08 13.56 3.63
CA LYS A 16 18.25 14.46 4.45
C LYS A 16 18.79 15.90 4.45
N GLN A 17 20.11 16.08 4.49
CA GLN A 17 20.76 17.38 4.43
C GLN A 17 20.49 18.07 3.08
N LEU A 18 20.60 17.34 1.96
CA LEU A 18 20.30 17.86 0.61
C LEU A 18 18.82 18.23 0.48
N ASN A 19 17.90 17.41 1.00
CA ASN A 19 16.47 17.74 1.03
C ASN A 19 16.19 19.04 1.81
N ARG A 20 16.88 19.26 2.94
CA ARG A 20 16.77 20.50 3.72
C ARG A 20 17.32 21.70 2.94
N GLN A 21 18.44 21.54 2.23
CA GLN A 21 18.99 22.58 1.37
C GLN A 21 18.07 22.90 0.18
N ALA A 22 17.45 21.89 -0.43
CA ALA A 22 16.46 22.07 -1.49
C ALA A 22 15.23 22.83 -0.99
N ALA A 23 14.73 22.51 0.21
CA ALA A 23 13.63 23.26 0.83
C ALA A 23 14.01 24.72 1.13
N LYS A 24 15.27 24.98 1.50
CA LYS A 24 15.77 26.35 1.65
C LYS A 24 15.80 27.09 0.31
N ALA A 25 16.33 26.46 -0.73
CA ALA A 25 16.34 27.04 -2.09
C ALA A 25 14.92 27.34 -2.60
N ASP A 26 13.92 26.53 -2.25
CA ASP A 26 12.51 26.80 -2.58
C ASP A 26 11.98 28.06 -1.87
N ARG A 27 12.29 28.23 -0.58
CA ARG A 27 11.91 29.43 0.17
C ARG A 27 12.56 30.68 -0.41
N ASP A 28 13.85 30.60 -0.74
CA ASP A 28 14.59 31.70 -1.35
C ASP A 28 14.01 32.03 -2.74
N ALA A 29 13.65 31.03 -3.55
CA ALA A 29 13.00 31.23 -4.84
C ALA A 29 11.64 31.95 -4.71
N ARG A 30 10.80 31.57 -3.73
CA ARG A 30 9.52 32.23 -3.44
C ARG A 30 9.70 33.66 -2.94
N ALA A 31 10.72 33.91 -2.12
CA ALA A 31 11.05 35.26 -1.66
C ALA A 31 11.44 36.18 -2.82
N GLU A 32 12.24 35.69 -3.77
CA GLU A 32 12.59 36.43 -4.99
C GLU A 32 11.38 36.64 -5.92
N GLN A 33 10.45 35.69 -6.00
CA GLN A 33 9.17 35.89 -6.72
C GLN A 33 8.31 36.98 -6.07
N ALA A 34 8.26 37.04 -4.74
CA ALA A 34 7.54 38.10 -4.05
C ALA A 34 8.18 39.48 -4.29
N LYS A 35 9.52 39.57 -4.32
CA LYS A 35 10.26 40.80 -4.68
C LYS A 35 10.03 41.19 -6.14
N LEU A 36 10.01 40.22 -7.06
CA LEU A 36 9.67 40.44 -8.46
C LEU A 36 8.28 41.06 -8.60
N LYS A 37 7.26 40.50 -7.92
CA LYS A 37 5.90 41.05 -7.93
C LYS A 37 5.89 42.50 -7.45
N LYS A 38 6.58 42.82 -6.36
CA LYS A 38 6.71 44.19 -5.85
C LYS A 38 7.42 45.13 -6.84
N ALA A 39 8.50 44.68 -7.48
CA ALA A 39 9.24 45.48 -8.44
C ALA A 39 8.44 45.75 -9.74
N LEU A 40 7.48 44.91 -10.08
CA LEU A 40 6.58 45.09 -11.21
C LEU A 40 5.40 46.03 -10.90
N THR A 41 4.93 46.07 -9.65
CA THR A 41 3.81 46.92 -9.23
C THR A 41 4.22 48.30 -8.73
N GLN A 42 5.50 48.53 -8.44
CA GLN A 42 6.03 49.84 -8.10
C GLN A 42 6.03 50.77 -9.32
N ASN A 43 5.61 52.03 -9.10
CA ASN A 43 5.64 53.09 -10.10
C ASN A 43 6.68 54.15 -9.65
N PRO A 44 7.71 54.49 -10.45
CA PRO A 44 7.99 54.01 -11.80
C PRO A 44 8.51 52.56 -11.83
N PRO A 45 8.12 51.77 -12.85
CA PRO A 45 8.57 50.40 -13.00
C PRO A 45 10.08 50.36 -13.33
N GLN A 46 10.84 49.55 -12.59
CA GLN A 46 12.27 49.35 -12.82
C GLN A 46 12.52 48.00 -13.50
N PRO A 47 12.46 47.92 -14.84
CA PRO A 47 12.48 46.65 -15.59
C PRO A 47 13.79 45.87 -15.41
N GLN A 48 14.91 46.56 -15.18
CA GLN A 48 16.21 45.91 -14.96
C GLN A 48 16.25 45.17 -13.62
N ILE A 49 15.69 45.75 -12.56
CA ILE A 49 15.60 45.13 -11.23
C ILE A 49 14.65 43.93 -11.26
N ALA A 50 13.52 44.05 -11.95
CA ALA A 50 12.61 42.92 -12.15
C ALA A 50 13.29 41.75 -12.87
N ARG A 51 14.04 42.00 -13.95
CA ARG A 51 14.81 40.94 -14.64
C ARG A 51 15.82 40.27 -13.72
N LEU A 52 16.51 41.01 -12.85
CA LEU A 52 17.45 40.44 -11.89
C LEU A 52 16.77 39.48 -10.90
N TYR A 53 15.63 39.89 -10.32
CA TYR A 53 14.87 39.02 -9.40
C TYR A 53 14.28 37.79 -10.10
N ALA A 54 13.84 37.94 -11.35
CA ALA A 54 13.39 36.80 -12.17
C ALA A 54 14.52 35.78 -12.40
N THR A 55 15.70 36.24 -12.83
CA THR A 55 16.88 35.37 -13.05
C THR A 55 17.30 34.67 -11.76
N ASN A 56 17.32 35.39 -10.63
CA ASN A 56 17.65 34.81 -9.33
C ASN A 56 16.63 33.74 -8.89
N SER A 57 15.34 33.97 -9.12
CA SER A 57 14.29 32.99 -8.84
C SER A 57 14.46 31.71 -9.68
N VAL A 58 14.68 31.85 -10.99
CA VAL A 58 14.90 30.72 -11.90
C VAL A 58 16.15 29.93 -11.50
N ARG A 59 17.24 30.62 -11.17
CA ARG A 59 18.48 29.99 -10.69
C ARG A 59 18.24 29.15 -9.43
N ASN A 60 17.55 29.70 -8.43
CA ASN A 60 17.24 28.99 -7.18
C ASN A 60 16.29 27.79 -7.42
N SER A 61 15.32 27.93 -8.32
CA SER A 61 14.42 26.83 -8.72
C SER A 61 15.19 25.70 -9.42
N GLN A 62 16.12 26.03 -10.32
CA GLN A 62 16.96 25.02 -10.98
C GLN A 62 17.88 24.32 -9.97
N GLN A 63 18.48 25.07 -9.06
CA GLN A 63 19.29 24.52 -7.98
C GLN A 63 18.49 23.58 -7.08
N ARG A 64 17.24 23.91 -6.74
CA ARG A 64 16.33 23.03 -6.00
C ARG A 64 16.14 21.70 -6.73
N ILE A 65 15.86 21.71 -8.03
CA ILE A 65 15.64 20.50 -8.83
C ILE A 65 16.91 19.63 -8.82
N GLN A 66 18.08 20.23 -8.99
CA GLN A 66 19.36 19.51 -8.96
C GLN A 66 19.62 18.87 -7.58
N LEU A 67 19.38 19.59 -6.48
CA LEU A 67 19.54 19.08 -5.13
C LEU A 67 18.57 17.93 -4.82
N LEU A 68 17.30 18.05 -5.22
CA LEU A 68 16.31 16.98 -5.07
C LEU A 68 16.68 15.74 -5.89
N THR A 69 17.16 15.94 -7.12
CA THR A 69 17.61 14.83 -7.98
C THR A 69 18.78 14.10 -7.35
N LEU A 70 19.75 14.83 -6.80
CA LEU A 70 20.89 14.23 -6.09
C LEU A 70 20.45 13.50 -4.82
N ALA A 71 19.55 14.10 -4.03
CA ALA A 71 19.01 13.48 -2.81
C ALA A 71 18.28 12.16 -3.13
N ALA A 72 17.42 12.15 -4.16
CA ALA A 72 16.70 10.96 -4.59
C ALA A 72 17.65 9.85 -5.06
N ARG A 73 18.72 10.20 -5.80
CA ARG A 73 19.75 9.23 -6.21
C ARG A 73 20.48 8.64 -5.01
N ILE A 74 20.85 9.46 -4.03
CA ILE A 74 21.52 9.00 -2.80
C ILE A 74 20.59 8.10 -1.98
N ASP A 75 19.32 8.45 -1.88
CA ASP A 75 18.34 7.66 -1.14
C ASP A 75 18.11 6.28 -1.77
N ALA A 76 18.05 6.22 -3.11
CA ALA A 76 17.99 4.96 -3.84
C ALA A 76 19.23 4.07 -3.59
N VAL A 77 20.43 4.67 -3.55
CA VAL A 77 21.66 3.94 -3.20
C VAL A 77 21.64 3.49 -1.74
N ALA A 78 21.18 4.32 -0.81
CA ALA A 78 21.04 3.98 0.60
C ALA A 78 20.08 2.80 0.80
N ALA A 79 18.96 2.76 0.07
CA ALA A 79 18.02 1.64 0.11
C ALA A 79 18.68 0.32 -0.34
N ARG A 80 19.44 0.34 -1.43
CA ARG A 80 20.19 -0.85 -1.89
C ARG A 80 21.24 -1.31 -0.87
N VAL A 81 21.97 -0.35 -0.27
CA VAL A 81 22.96 -0.66 0.78
C VAL A 81 22.28 -1.25 2.01
N GLN A 82 21.12 -0.74 2.41
CA GLN A 82 20.33 -1.29 3.51
C GLN A 82 19.94 -2.75 3.22
N THR A 83 19.42 -3.05 2.03
CA THR A 83 19.08 -4.42 1.62
C THR A 83 20.31 -5.33 1.67
N ALA A 84 21.46 -4.87 1.18
CA ALA A 84 22.70 -5.64 1.23
C ALA A 84 23.17 -5.93 2.67
N ILE A 85 23.03 -4.97 3.59
CA ILE A 85 23.33 -5.17 5.01
C ILE A 85 22.39 -6.22 5.61
N THR A 86 21.08 -6.11 5.35
CA THR A 86 20.08 -7.08 5.84
C THR A 86 20.38 -8.48 5.30
N MET A 87 20.65 -8.61 3.99
CA MET A 87 21.01 -9.89 3.39
C MET A 87 22.27 -10.46 4.03
N ARG A 88 23.31 -9.65 4.25
CA ARG A 88 24.53 -10.10 4.94
C ARG A 88 24.24 -10.63 6.34
N THR A 89 23.39 -9.95 7.11
CA THR A 89 22.98 -10.41 8.45
C THR A 89 22.26 -11.75 8.37
N VAL A 90 21.30 -11.89 7.44
CA VAL A 90 20.57 -13.14 7.21
C VAL A 90 21.52 -14.27 6.81
N THR A 91 22.46 -14.02 5.89
CA THR A 91 23.47 -15.01 5.49
C THR A 91 24.36 -15.41 6.66
N GLY A 92 24.74 -14.47 7.54
CA GLY A 92 25.48 -14.77 8.76
C GLY A 92 24.70 -15.68 9.71
N SER A 93 23.42 -15.39 9.94
CA SER A 93 22.53 -16.23 10.74
C SER A 93 22.35 -17.62 10.13
N MET A 94 22.12 -17.72 8.82
CA MET A 94 22.02 -19.01 8.12
C MET A 94 23.31 -19.81 8.23
N ALA A 95 24.48 -19.18 8.06
CA ALA A 95 25.77 -19.87 8.21
C ALA A 95 25.96 -20.43 9.62
N GLN A 96 25.54 -19.67 10.65
CA GLN A 96 25.58 -20.13 12.03
C GLN A 96 24.61 -21.30 12.28
N THR A 97 23.39 -21.23 11.76
CA THR A 97 22.41 -22.33 11.86
C THR A 97 22.88 -23.59 11.14
N VAL A 98 23.42 -23.46 9.92
CA VAL A 98 23.97 -24.60 9.17
C VAL A 98 25.13 -25.23 9.93
N LYS A 99 25.99 -24.43 10.56
CA LYS A 99 27.07 -24.95 11.41
C LYS A 99 26.53 -25.69 12.65
N GLY A 100 25.50 -25.15 13.30
CA GLY A 100 24.82 -25.81 14.41
C GLY A 100 24.16 -27.13 13.99
N MET A 101 23.55 -27.16 12.81
CA MET A 101 22.93 -28.34 12.23
C MET A 101 23.97 -29.41 11.83
N ASP A 102 25.12 -29.03 11.28
CA ASP A 102 26.22 -29.98 10.97
C ASP A 102 26.74 -30.68 12.24
N VAL A 103 26.84 -29.95 13.36
CA VAL A 103 27.21 -30.53 14.66
C VAL A 103 26.09 -31.44 15.19
N ALA A 104 24.83 -31.02 15.10
CA ALA A 104 23.68 -31.82 15.53
C ALA A 104 23.56 -33.12 14.73
N LEU A 105 23.74 -33.06 13.40
CA LEU A 105 23.72 -34.21 12.49
C LEU A 105 24.88 -35.18 12.76
N LYS A 106 26.06 -34.69 13.16
CA LYS A 106 27.17 -35.55 13.58
C LYS A 106 26.92 -36.24 14.93
N SER A 107 26.13 -35.64 15.80
CA SER A 107 25.71 -36.22 17.08
C SER A 107 24.43 -37.06 16.99
N MET A 108 23.73 -37.03 15.85
CA MET A 108 22.57 -37.87 15.58
C MET A 108 23.03 -39.30 15.33
N ASP A 109 22.97 -40.09 16.39
CA ASP A 109 23.23 -41.52 16.35
C ASP A 109 22.07 -42.23 15.63
N LEU A 110 22.33 -42.72 14.42
CA LEU A 110 21.34 -43.37 13.55
C LEU A 110 20.66 -44.57 14.25
N GLU A 111 21.35 -45.27 15.16
CA GLU A 111 20.77 -46.36 15.94
C GLU A 111 19.72 -45.88 16.94
N LYS A 112 19.95 -44.74 17.63
CA LYS A 112 18.97 -44.16 18.54
C LYS A 112 17.76 -43.61 17.80
N ILE A 113 17.96 -43.06 16.60
CA ILE A 113 16.86 -42.60 15.76
C ILE A 113 16.02 -43.79 15.28
N GLY A 114 16.66 -44.89 14.88
CA GLY A 114 15.97 -46.15 14.55
C GLY A 114 15.13 -46.66 15.71
N ALA A 115 15.70 -46.75 16.92
CA ALA A 115 14.99 -47.22 18.10
C ALA A 115 13.83 -46.29 18.55
N VAL A 116 13.96 -44.98 18.33
CA VAL A 116 12.88 -44.02 18.61
C VAL A 116 11.80 -44.07 17.53
N MET A 117 12.16 -44.29 16.26
CA MET A 117 11.18 -44.48 15.18
C MET A 117 10.40 -45.77 15.35
N GLU A 118 11.04 -46.87 15.73
CA GLU A 118 10.36 -48.15 15.99
C GLU A 118 9.38 -48.02 17.19
N LYS A 119 9.75 -47.27 18.24
CA LYS A 119 8.83 -46.91 19.34
C LYS A 119 7.75 -45.92 18.95
N PHE A 120 8.01 -45.03 18.00
CA PHE A 120 7.02 -44.10 17.48
C PHE A 120 6.00 -44.87 16.63
N GLU A 121 6.46 -45.76 15.77
CA GLU A 121 5.64 -46.63 14.93
C GLU A 121 4.75 -47.53 15.80
N SER A 122 5.29 -48.15 16.86
CA SER A 122 4.47 -48.92 17.80
C SER A 122 3.42 -48.05 18.52
N GLN A 123 3.78 -46.83 18.93
CA GLN A 123 2.83 -45.91 19.57
C GLN A 123 1.81 -45.34 18.59
N PHE A 124 2.17 -45.16 17.33
CA PHE A 124 1.27 -44.71 16.27
C PHE A 124 0.33 -45.84 15.86
N GLU A 125 0.80 -47.08 15.77
CA GLU A 125 -0.05 -48.27 15.59
C GLU A 125 -1.05 -48.41 16.74
N ASP A 126 -0.63 -48.22 17.99
CA ASP A 126 -1.53 -48.20 19.14
C ASP A 126 -2.56 -47.07 19.04
N LEU A 127 -2.16 -45.88 18.57
CA LEU A 127 -3.05 -44.73 18.39
C LEU A 127 -3.99 -44.94 17.21
N ASP A 128 -3.56 -45.59 16.13
CA ASP A 128 -4.36 -45.90 14.94
C ASP A 128 -5.30 -47.08 15.20
N VAL A 129 -4.93 -48.03 16.07
CA VAL A 129 -5.84 -49.04 16.60
C VAL A 129 -6.90 -48.36 17.47
N VAL A 130 -6.53 -47.44 18.36
CA VAL A 130 -7.48 -46.66 19.18
C VAL A 130 -8.35 -45.74 18.32
N ALA A 131 -7.79 -45.11 17.28
CA ALA A 131 -8.51 -44.27 16.33
C ALA A 131 -9.42 -45.11 15.43
N GLY A 132 -9.01 -46.32 15.02
CA GLY A 132 -9.83 -47.29 14.30
C GLY A 132 -10.96 -47.88 15.15
N TYR A 133 -10.75 -48.05 16.46
CA TYR A 133 -11.85 -48.30 17.40
C TYR A 133 -12.77 -47.09 17.54
N TYR A 134 -12.23 -45.86 17.47
CA TYR A 134 -13.02 -44.64 17.49
C TYR A 134 -13.76 -44.39 16.16
N GLU A 135 -13.17 -44.70 15.01
CA GLU A 135 -13.71 -44.56 13.65
C GLU A 135 -14.70 -45.70 13.35
N GLY A 136 -14.50 -46.89 13.91
CA GLY A 136 -15.53 -47.94 13.92
C GLY A 136 -16.78 -47.59 14.74
N VAL A 137 -16.65 -46.65 15.68
CA VAL A 137 -17.76 -46.08 16.48
C VAL A 137 -18.25 -44.73 15.90
N ALA A 138 -17.39 -43.99 15.18
CA ALA A 138 -17.62 -42.64 14.66
C ALA A 138 -17.64 -42.55 13.12
N GLY A 139 -17.68 -43.66 12.39
CA GLY A 139 -17.86 -43.74 10.94
C GLY A 139 -19.18 -43.14 10.41
N GLY A 140 -19.94 -42.46 11.29
CA GLY A 140 -21.02 -41.54 10.93
C GLY A 140 -20.58 -40.08 10.75
N VAL A 141 -19.30 -39.72 10.88
CA VAL A 141 -18.86 -38.31 10.75
C VAL A 141 -17.82 -38.15 9.63
N GLU A 142 -18.38 -38.06 8.44
CA GLU A 142 -17.90 -37.64 7.12
C GLU A 142 -16.99 -36.38 7.13
N SER A 143 -15.86 -36.43 7.82
CA SER A 143 -14.97 -35.26 8.05
C SER A 143 -13.54 -35.44 7.54
N GLN A 144 -13.21 -36.58 6.93
CA GLN A 144 -11.82 -36.93 6.64
C GLN A 144 -11.37 -36.68 5.18
N GLN A 145 -12.18 -35.98 4.37
CA GLN A 145 -11.75 -35.57 3.01
C GLN A 145 -11.37 -34.11 2.87
N VAL A 146 -11.49 -33.28 3.91
CA VAL A 146 -10.97 -31.92 3.85
C VAL A 146 -10.03 -31.65 5.02
N GLY A 147 -8.77 -31.40 4.68
CA GLY A 147 -7.81 -30.85 5.63
C GLY A 147 -8.36 -29.58 6.28
N VAL A 148 -8.27 -29.57 7.60
CA VAL A 148 -8.97 -28.70 8.57
C VAL A 148 -8.56 -27.22 8.52
N GLU A 149 -7.49 -26.85 7.82
CA GLU A 149 -6.99 -25.46 7.80
C GLU A 149 -7.37 -24.66 6.55
N GLY A 150 -7.76 -25.31 5.45
CA GLY A 150 -8.03 -24.65 4.18
C GLY A 150 -9.46 -24.11 4.03
N GLN A 151 -10.44 -24.69 4.71
CA GLN A 151 -11.86 -24.37 4.43
C GLN A 151 -12.25 -22.95 4.84
N GLY A 152 -11.86 -22.50 6.05
CA GLY A 152 -12.24 -21.17 6.54
C GLY A 152 -11.58 -20.03 5.78
N GLU A 153 -10.31 -20.18 5.41
CA GLU A 153 -9.62 -19.20 4.56
C GLU A 153 -10.18 -19.21 3.13
N VAL A 154 -10.54 -20.37 2.60
CA VAL A 154 -11.18 -20.49 1.29
C VAL A 154 -12.57 -19.86 1.29
N ASP A 155 -13.39 -20.11 2.32
CA ASP A 155 -14.73 -19.52 2.43
C ASP A 155 -14.66 -18.00 2.65
N ALA A 156 -13.72 -17.52 3.48
CA ALA A 156 -13.53 -16.09 3.71
C ALA A 156 -12.92 -15.36 2.50
N LEU A 157 -12.10 -16.04 1.70
CA LEU A 157 -11.59 -15.54 0.43
C LEU A 157 -12.71 -15.50 -0.61
N MET A 158 -13.54 -16.55 -0.68
CA MET A 158 -14.65 -16.66 -1.61
C MET A 158 -15.72 -15.59 -1.32
N ASN A 159 -16.01 -15.31 -0.06
CA ASN A 159 -16.92 -14.22 0.33
C ASN A 159 -16.34 -12.83 0.01
N ARG A 160 -15.06 -12.58 0.26
CA ARG A 160 -14.42 -11.29 -0.09
C ARG A 160 -14.41 -11.02 -1.59
N VAL A 161 -14.10 -12.03 -2.40
CA VAL A 161 -14.10 -11.93 -3.87
C VAL A 161 -15.53 -11.74 -4.40
N ALA A 162 -16.52 -12.36 -3.76
CA ALA A 162 -17.92 -12.16 -4.12
C ALA A 162 -18.41 -10.73 -3.80
N ASP A 163 -18.02 -10.18 -2.65
CA ASP A 163 -18.38 -8.82 -2.24
C ASP A 163 -17.73 -7.76 -3.14
N GLU A 164 -16.43 -7.91 -3.47
CA GLU A 164 -15.73 -7.00 -4.39
C GLU A 164 -16.37 -7.01 -5.78
N ALA A 165 -16.69 -8.18 -6.32
CA ALA A 165 -17.37 -8.30 -7.61
C ALA A 165 -18.80 -7.73 -7.60
N GLY A 166 -19.53 -7.88 -6.50
CA GLY A 166 -20.87 -7.31 -6.32
C GLY A 166 -20.85 -5.79 -6.24
N VAL A 167 -19.84 -5.21 -5.56
CA VAL A 167 -19.67 -3.75 -5.42
C VAL A 167 -19.24 -3.12 -6.75
N GLU A 168 -18.31 -3.73 -7.49
CA GLU A 168 -17.92 -3.24 -8.82
C GLU A 168 -19.10 -3.22 -9.80
N LEU A 169 -19.94 -4.27 -9.80
CA LEU A 169 -21.14 -4.32 -10.64
C LEU A 169 -22.16 -3.24 -10.23
N SER A 170 -22.32 -2.99 -8.93
CA SER A 170 -23.21 -1.94 -8.42
C SER A 170 -22.72 -0.53 -8.78
N GLN A 171 -21.41 -0.27 -8.69
CA GLN A 171 -20.80 1.01 -9.06
C GLN A 171 -20.85 1.26 -10.57
N GLU A 172 -20.65 0.22 -11.40
CA GLU A 172 -20.84 0.34 -12.85
C GLU A 172 -22.29 0.62 -13.24
N MET A 173 -23.26 0.09 -12.48
CA MET A 173 -24.68 0.41 -12.67
C MET A 173 -25.01 1.84 -12.21
N GLU A 174 -24.54 2.27 -11.05
CA GLU A 174 -24.76 3.65 -10.54
C GLU A 174 -24.13 4.71 -11.44
N GLN A 175 -22.93 4.49 -11.98
CA GLN A 175 -22.31 5.43 -12.92
C GLN A 175 -23.03 5.52 -14.28
N LYS A 176 -23.88 4.55 -14.62
CA LYS A 176 -24.66 4.55 -15.86
C LYS A 176 -26.09 5.08 -15.70
N VAL A 177 -26.52 5.48 -14.49
CA VAL A 177 -27.81 6.15 -14.27
C VAL A 177 -27.60 7.66 -14.06
N PRO A 178 -28.04 8.54 -14.99
CA PRO A 178 -27.86 9.98 -14.84
C PRO A 178 -28.77 10.57 -13.75
N GLU A 179 -28.17 11.23 -12.74
CA GLU A 179 -28.81 11.94 -11.60
C GLU A 179 -29.76 13.11 -11.98
N HIS A 180 -30.07 13.32 -13.26
CA HIS A 180 -30.81 14.51 -13.73
C HIS A 180 -32.34 14.28 -13.92
N GLU A 181 -32.84 13.05 -13.84
CA GLU A 181 -34.26 12.77 -14.15
C GLU A 181 -35.22 12.86 -12.95
N LEU A 182 -34.71 12.86 -11.71
CA LEU A 182 -35.57 12.87 -10.52
C LEU A 182 -36.12 14.27 -10.16
N GLN A 183 -35.42 15.36 -10.49
CA GLN A 183 -35.92 16.73 -10.25
C GLN A 183 -36.84 17.27 -11.36
N GLN A 184 -36.78 16.69 -12.55
CA GLN A 184 -37.65 17.08 -13.68
C GLN A 184 -39.00 16.36 -13.68
N ALA A 185 -39.09 15.15 -13.10
CA ALA A 185 -40.36 14.44 -12.98
C ALA A 185 -41.36 15.14 -12.04
N GLU A 186 -40.93 15.63 -10.87
CA GLU A 186 -41.81 16.33 -9.91
C GLU A 186 -42.31 17.69 -10.41
N SER A 187 -41.48 18.40 -11.20
CA SER A 187 -41.83 19.71 -11.75
C SER A 187 -42.76 19.63 -12.97
N ALA A 188 -42.64 18.56 -13.78
CA ALA A 188 -43.54 18.31 -14.91
C ALA A 188 -44.95 17.84 -14.48
N GLU A 189 -45.05 17.13 -13.35
CA GLU A 189 -46.34 16.65 -12.83
C GLU A 189 -47.16 17.79 -12.18
N ARG A 190 -46.51 18.75 -11.51
CA ARG A 190 -47.16 19.97 -11.00
C ARG A 190 -47.68 20.88 -12.11
N ALA A 191 -46.92 21.05 -13.21
CA ALA A 191 -47.34 21.89 -14.34
C ALA A 191 -48.59 21.35 -15.05
N LYS A 192 -48.72 20.02 -15.19
CA LYS A 192 -49.93 19.39 -15.76
C LYS A 192 -51.18 19.54 -14.89
N LEU A 193 -51.01 19.57 -13.56
CA LEU A 193 -52.11 19.80 -12.62
C LEU A 193 -52.63 21.24 -12.67
N GLU A 194 -51.75 22.23 -12.85
CA GLU A 194 -52.13 23.64 -12.98
C GLU A 194 -52.87 23.94 -14.29
N GLU A 195 -52.45 23.34 -15.41
CA GLU A 195 -53.11 23.48 -16.72
C GLU A 195 -54.53 22.88 -16.71
N GLY A 196 -54.71 21.70 -16.10
CA GLY A 196 -56.02 21.06 -15.95
C GLY A 196 -56.99 21.82 -15.03
N LEU A 197 -56.49 22.55 -14.03
CA LEU A 197 -57.33 23.43 -13.20
C LEU A 197 -57.75 24.69 -13.98
N GLY A 198 -56.86 25.25 -14.79
CA GLY A 198 -57.12 26.44 -15.61
C GLY A 198 -58.24 26.23 -16.63
N ASP A 199 -58.29 25.05 -17.26
CA ASP A 199 -59.33 24.70 -18.21
C ASP A 199 -60.69 24.42 -17.54
N ARG A 200 -60.70 23.84 -16.34
CA ARG A 200 -61.92 23.65 -15.54
C ARG A 200 -62.52 24.99 -15.08
N LEU A 201 -61.67 25.95 -14.71
CA LEU A 201 -62.10 27.29 -14.31
C LEU A 201 -62.61 28.12 -15.52
N ARG A 202 -62.06 27.90 -16.72
CA ARG A 202 -62.56 28.50 -17.96
C ARG A 202 -63.92 27.92 -18.40
N ALA A 203 -64.13 26.62 -18.22
CA ALA A 203 -65.39 25.94 -18.54
C ALA A 203 -66.55 26.37 -17.63
N LEU A 204 -66.28 26.86 -16.42
CA LEU A 204 -67.29 27.39 -15.49
C LEU A 204 -67.59 28.90 -15.67
N ARG A 205 -66.88 29.59 -16.59
CA ARG A 205 -67.06 31.04 -16.85
C ARG A 205 -67.89 31.35 -18.11
N ASN A 206 -68.53 30.33 -18.70
CA ASN A 206 -69.52 30.45 -19.78
C ASN A 206 -70.80 29.73 -19.38
#